data_AF-A0A7J5W0N0-F1
#
_entry.id   AF-A0A7J5W0N0-F1
#
_cell.length_a   1.000
_cell.length_b   1.000
_cell.length_c   1.000
_cell.angle_alpha   90.00
_cell.angle_beta   90.00
_cell.angle_gamma   90.00
#
_symmetry.space_group_name_H-M   'P 1'
#
loop_
_entity.id
_entity.type
_entity.pdbx_description
1 polymer ?
#
loop_
_entity_poly.entity_id
_entity_poly.type
_entity_poly.pdbx_seq_one_letter_code
_entity_poly.pdbx_strand_id
1 'polypeptide(L)'
;MFQKRRLSVYVVLLLAVSLVVFRSISLPTRALSWDVFGYYLYLPATFIYDDPGLENPEWVDEVMEKYQPSATLYQLVNGTDGKKVIKYTSGLALLYSPFFLIAHWIAPALGYPADGFSLPYQLILSLGGILWAIFGLIILRKLLLRLFDDRTTAVTILLIGFGTNYFQLTAFDGTLLSQNFLFSLYAFLLYTTIRWYERPSLKRAFQMGLTCGLITLIRPSEIVCLLIPLFWNAGSWRQFIFRFKVMKTNINHVLSFLVPAIIVGSIQFIYWKTTTGNWIFYSYDNPGEGFRFFPPYIFEFLFSYRKGWFVYTPVMLFALAGFYHLYKRSKAWNFAILAYVLLDLWIVSSWSCWWYAGGSFSARAMLPTYVLLALPLASLVEVVFLHRLRWLAAFFGLALIVLNLFQTWQFETGIIDKERMTKDYYWAVFGKTNIDKDKLDELLLVERSTESRDTFKHKDRYEKRSLFGPSPVSSDTTGALKLNGLNPYAPGPEIAYSDLTSFDHAWIYASVEVFIPESYQGQLPRLVAAFHHKGEAYKYRSETISPDSLKPGDWNTISFYYLTPEVRTPHDNLKVYVWQREPSTIYIRNFNVEVWETKK
;
A
#
# COMPACT_ATOMS: atom_id res chain seq x y z
N MET A 1 44.27 -12.03 -20.80
CA MET A 1 43.18 -11.22 -21.40
C MET A 1 41.94 -12.12 -21.54
N PHE A 2 41.21 -12.35 -20.45
CA PHE A 2 39.99 -13.17 -20.48
C PHE A 2 38.90 -12.38 -21.20
N GLN A 3 38.29 -12.93 -22.26
CA GLN A 3 37.05 -12.42 -22.83
C GLN A 3 36.09 -12.13 -21.68
N LYS A 4 35.81 -10.84 -21.42
CA LYS A 4 34.82 -10.42 -20.43
C LYS A 4 33.48 -10.98 -20.89
N ARG A 5 33.09 -12.13 -20.34
CA ARG A 5 31.74 -12.67 -20.49
C ARG A 5 30.78 -11.53 -20.19
N ARG A 6 29.78 -11.34 -21.06
CA ARG A 6 28.78 -10.26 -20.99
C ARG A 6 27.40 -10.81 -20.60
N LEU A 7 27.34 -11.94 -19.90
CA LEU A 7 26.10 -12.63 -19.54
C LEU A 7 25.17 -11.71 -18.76
N SER A 8 25.71 -10.94 -17.82
CA SER A 8 24.89 -9.99 -17.04
C SER A 8 24.27 -8.88 -17.89
N VAL A 9 24.88 -8.52 -19.04
CA VAL A 9 24.27 -7.56 -19.99
C VAL A 9 23.05 -8.20 -20.63
N TYR A 10 23.17 -9.44 -21.11
CA TYR A 10 22.07 -10.15 -21.74
C TYR A 10 20.91 -10.40 -20.77
N VAL A 11 21.18 -10.70 -19.50
CA VAL A 11 20.12 -10.83 -18.48
C VAL A 11 19.41 -9.49 -18.23
N VAL A 12 20.14 -8.39 -18.13
CA VAL A 12 19.51 -7.06 -17.98
C VAL A 12 18.69 -6.70 -19.22
N LEU A 13 19.19 -6.99 -20.43
CA LEU A 13 18.44 -6.79 -21.67
C LEU A 13 17.19 -7.67 -21.74
N LEU A 14 17.29 -8.94 -21.35
CA LEU A 14 16.16 -9.87 -21.29
C LEU A 14 15.07 -9.33 -20.36
N LEU A 15 15.43 -8.89 -19.15
CA LEU A 15 14.49 -8.28 -18.22
C LEU A 15 13.89 -7.00 -18.81
N ALA A 16 14.72 -6.08 -19.32
CA ALA A 16 14.26 -4.83 -19.92
C ALA A 16 13.26 -5.07 -21.06
N VAL A 17 13.57 -5.97 -21.98
CA VAL A 17 12.67 -6.35 -23.08
C VAL A 17 11.39 -7.00 -22.54
N SER A 18 11.49 -7.89 -21.57
CA SER A 18 10.31 -8.53 -20.96
C SER A 18 9.40 -7.49 -20.31
N LEU A 19 9.96 -6.55 -19.54
CA LEU A 19 9.20 -5.47 -18.91
C LEU A 19 8.46 -4.63 -19.95
N VAL A 20 9.12 -4.24 -21.04
CA VAL A 20 8.50 -3.48 -22.13
C VAL A 20 7.39 -4.29 -22.81
N VAL A 21 7.68 -5.53 -23.20
CA VAL A 21 6.73 -6.40 -23.92
C VAL A 21 5.47 -6.64 -23.10
N PHE A 22 5.59 -7.05 -21.84
CA PHE A 22 4.43 -7.37 -21.01
C PHE A 22 3.62 -6.13 -20.62
N ARG A 23 4.28 -4.97 -20.42
CA ARG A 23 3.60 -3.69 -20.21
C ARG A 23 2.86 -3.22 -21.48
N SER A 24 3.38 -3.51 -22.67
CA SER A 24 2.72 -3.19 -23.94
C SER A 24 1.53 -4.10 -24.23
N ILE A 25 1.60 -5.38 -23.84
CA ILE A 25 0.47 -6.32 -23.98
C ILE A 25 -0.65 -5.96 -23.00
N SER A 26 -0.30 -5.54 -21.79
CA SER A 26 -1.24 -5.14 -20.74
C SER A 26 -1.40 -3.61 -20.74
N LEU A 27 -2.21 -3.08 -21.66
CA LEU A 27 -2.35 -1.62 -21.82
C LEU A 27 -2.74 -0.93 -20.48
N PRO A 28 -2.03 0.11 -20.04
CA PRO A 28 -2.28 0.83 -18.79
C PRO A 28 -3.50 1.76 -18.90
N THR A 29 -4.71 1.23 -19.10
CA THR A 29 -5.91 2.09 -19.19
C THR A 29 -6.34 2.67 -17.84
N ARG A 30 -5.81 2.12 -16.73
CA ARG A 30 -6.07 2.57 -15.35
C ARG A 30 -4.78 2.74 -14.53
N ALA A 31 -3.68 3.17 -15.14
CA ALA A 31 -2.41 3.33 -14.42
C ALA A 31 -2.42 4.45 -13.37
N LEU A 32 -3.22 5.49 -13.55
CA LEU A 32 -3.40 6.62 -12.61
C LEU A 32 -4.57 6.38 -11.64
N SER A 33 -4.75 5.15 -11.17
CA SER A 33 -5.83 4.75 -10.25
C SER A 33 -5.34 4.46 -8.83
N TRP A 34 -6.25 4.33 -7.88
CA TRP A 34 -5.99 3.95 -6.49
C TRP A 34 -4.89 4.81 -5.84
N ASP A 35 -3.86 4.21 -5.26
CA ASP A 35 -2.77 4.93 -4.60
C ASP A 35 -2.01 5.85 -5.58
N VAL A 36 -1.88 5.44 -6.85
CA VAL A 36 -1.18 6.22 -7.88
C VAL A 36 -1.89 7.53 -8.17
N PHE A 37 -3.22 7.54 -8.12
CA PHE A 37 -3.99 8.77 -8.28
C PHE A 37 -3.53 9.84 -7.28
N GLY A 38 -3.42 9.50 -6.00
CA GLY A 38 -2.94 10.43 -4.98
C GLY A 38 -1.45 10.78 -5.10
N TYR A 39 -0.59 9.83 -5.49
CA TYR A 39 0.83 10.14 -5.77
C TYR A 39 1.01 11.16 -6.91
N TYR A 40 0.11 11.11 -7.88
CA TYR A 40 0.16 11.88 -9.11
C TYR A 40 -0.50 13.25 -9.01
N LEU A 41 -1.55 13.39 -8.20
CA LEU A 41 -2.46 14.53 -8.19
C LEU A 41 -1.79 15.91 -8.03
N TYR A 42 -0.65 15.96 -7.35
CA TYR A 42 0.21 17.15 -7.27
C TYR A 42 0.51 17.80 -8.62
N LEU A 43 0.66 17.01 -9.68
CA LEU A 43 1.03 17.48 -11.02
C LEU A 43 -0.13 18.19 -11.73
N PRO A 44 -1.27 17.55 -12.02
CA PRO A 44 -2.39 18.24 -12.68
C PRO A 44 -2.90 19.41 -11.83
N ALA A 45 -2.98 19.24 -10.50
CA ALA A 45 -3.39 20.31 -9.60
C ALA A 45 -2.52 21.57 -9.74
N THR A 46 -1.20 21.41 -9.86
CA THR A 46 -0.27 22.55 -9.95
C THR A 46 -0.13 23.10 -11.37
N PHE A 47 -0.11 22.25 -12.39
CA PHE A 47 0.30 22.65 -13.75
C PHE A 47 -0.85 22.79 -14.76
N ILE A 48 -2.06 22.32 -14.43
CA ILE A 48 -3.22 22.37 -15.34
C ILE A 48 -4.35 23.19 -14.71
N TYR A 49 -4.64 22.95 -13.43
CA TYR A 49 -5.82 23.52 -12.76
C TYR A 49 -5.52 24.73 -11.88
N ASP A 50 -4.24 25.12 -11.72
CA ASP A 50 -3.80 26.21 -10.84
C ASP A 50 -4.33 26.10 -9.39
N ASP A 51 -4.54 24.87 -8.92
CA ASP A 51 -5.20 24.52 -7.65
C ASP A 51 -4.38 23.50 -6.83
N PRO A 52 -3.15 23.82 -6.41
CA PRO A 52 -2.31 22.90 -5.64
C PRO A 52 -2.90 22.53 -4.26
N GLY A 53 -3.84 23.34 -3.74
CA GLY A 53 -4.54 23.12 -2.47
C GLY A 53 -5.84 22.32 -2.59
N LEU A 54 -6.23 21.94 -3.82
CA LEU A 54 -7.47 21.20 -4.11
C LEU A 54 -8.70 21.90 -3.50
N GLU A 55 -8.76 23.21 -3.66
CA GLU A 55 -9.80 24.09 -3.15
C GLU A 55 -11.05 24.04 -4.04
N ASN A 56 -10.89 23.80 -5.34
CA ASN A 56 -11.99 23.65 -6.27
C ASN A 56 -12.38 22.16 -6.42
N PRO A 57 -13.55 21.73 -5.88
CA PRO A 57 -13.99 20.34 -6.01
C PRO A 57 -14.44 19.99 -7.44
N GLU A 58 -14.86 20.97 -8.25
CA GLU A 58 -15.53 20.73 -9.55
C GLU A 58 -14.67 19.87 -10.48
N TRP A 59 -13.40 20.24 -10.68
CA TRP A 59 -12.54 19.48 -11.59
C TRP A 59 -12.17 18.10 -11.05
N VAL A 60 -12.07 17.95 -9.72
CA VAL A 60 -11.80 16.65 -9.09
C VAL A 60 -13.00 15.73 -9.27
N ASP A 61 -14.21 16.25 -9.08
CA ASP A 61 -15.45 15.52 -9.29
C ASP A 61 -15.63 15.11 -10.76
N GLU A 62 -15.32 16.01 -11.71
CA GLU A 62 -15.28 15.69 -13.14
C GLU A 62 -14.29 14.56 -13.46
N VAL A 63 -13.10 14.59 -12.88
CA VAL A 63 -12.10 13.52 -13.04
C VAL A 63 -12.60 12.20 -12.44
N MET A 64 -13.24 12.26 -11.27
CA MET A 64 -13.82 11.07 -10.62
C MET A 64 -14.93 10.46 -11.48
N GLU A 65 -15.80 11.28 -12.06
CA GLU A 65 -16.88 10.82 -12.94
C GLU A 65 -16.34 10.24 -14.26
N LYS A 66 -15.44 10.97 -14.92
CA LYS A 66 -14.94 10.64 -16.26
C LYS A 66 -13.96 9.46 -16.27
N TYR A 67 -13.04 9.42 -15.30
CA TYR A 67 -11.93 8.45 -15.29
C TYR A 67 -12.07 7.35 -14.25
N GLN A 68 -12.94 7.53 -13.24
CA GLN A 68 -13.18 6.57 -12.17
C GLN A 68 -11.88 6.00 -11.57
N PRO A 69 -10.94 6.86 -11.12
CA PRO A 69 -9.63 6.41 -10.66
C PRO A 69 -9.71 5.58 -9.36
N SER A 70 -10.79 5.68 -8.59
CA SER A 70 -11.07 4.83 -7.43
C SER A 70 -12.56 4.85 -7.09
N ALA A 71 -13.00 3.88 -6.28
CA ALA A 71 -14.39 3.79 -5.83
C ALA A 71 -14.81 4.94 -4.91
N THR A 72 -13.86 5.51 -4.17
CA THR A 72 -14.04 6.67 -3.29
C THR A 72 -12.82 7.58 -3.38
N LEU A 73 -12.95 8.81 -2.89
CA LEU A 73 -11.87 9.81 -2.88
C LEU A 73 -11.01 9.72 -1.61
N TYR A 74 -10.66 8.50 -1.19
CA TYR A 74 -9.91 8.24 0.07
C TYR A 74 -8.45 8.74 0.04
N GLN A 75 -7.96 9.12 -1.14
CA GLN A 75 -6.63 9.70 -1.34
C GLN A 75 -6.56 11.15 -0.88
N LEU A 76 -7.69 11.78 -0.58
CA LEU A 76 -7.78 13.14 -0.04
C LEU A 76 -8.33 13.12 1.38
N VAL A 77 -7.77 13.96 2.24
CA VAL A 77 -8.27 14.22 3.60
C VAL A 77 -8.67 15.68 3.73
N ASN A 78 -9.55 15.97 4.69
CA ASN A 78 -10.00 17.33 4.93
C ASN A 78 -8.85 18.17 5.53
N GLY A 79 -8.58 19.32 4.93
CA GLY A 79 -7.67 20.33 5.44
C GLY A 79 -8.41 21.42 6.24
N THR A 80 -7.72 22.52 6.50
CA THR A 80 -8.29 23.73 7.10
C THR A 80 -8.96 24.59 6.02
N ASP A 81 -9.96 25.39 6.40
CA ASP A 81 -10.56 26.43 5.53
C ASP A 81 -11.11 25.92 4.18
N GLY A 82 -11.64 24.69 4.16
CA GLY A 82 -12.25 24.10 2.96
C GLY A 82 -11.25 23.41 2.00
N LYS A 83 -9.95 23.56 2.22
CA LYS A 83 -8.91 22.91 1.41
C LYS A 83 -8.91 21.39 1.59
N LYS A 84 -8.44 20.66 0.58
CA LYS A 84 -8.18 19.21 0.70
C LYS A 84 -6.68 18.95 0.71
N VAL A 85 -6.27 17.95 1.48
CA VAL A 85 -4.86 17.55 1.58
C VAL A 85 -4.70 16.19 0.92
N ILE A 86 -3.70 16.06 0.05
CA ILE A 86 -3.33 14.78 -0.54
C ILE A 86 -2.76 13.88 0.57
N LYS A 87 -3.31 12.67 0.71
CA LYS A 87 -2.94 11.69 1.75
C LYS A 87 -1.47 11.29 1.66
N TYR A 88 -0.95 11.15 0.45
CA TYR A 88 0.42 10.71 0.17
C TYR A 88 1.38 11.88 -0.03
N THR A 89 2.68 11.64 0.09
CA THR A 89 3.71 12.67 -0.12
C THR A 89 4.05 12.87 -1.60
N SER A 90 4.59 14.04 -1.95
CA SER A 90 4.82 14.48 -3.34
C SER A 90 6.06 13.86 -4.03
N GLY A 91 6.79 12.95 -3.37
CA GLY A 91 8.05 12.44 -3.90
C GLY A 91 7.94 11.72 -5.24
N LEU A 92 6.83 11.01 -5.48
CA LEU A 92 6.60 10.36 -6.77
C LEU A 92 6.22 11.36 -7.87
N ALA A 93 5.44 12.39 -7.55
CA ALA A 93 5.11 13.45 -8.49
C ALA A 93 6.38 14.09 -9.10
N LEU A 94 7.45 14.26 -8.30
CA LEU A 94 8.74 14.75 -8.82
C LEU A 94 9.33 13.81 -9.88
N LEU A 95 9.27 12.49 -9.67
CA LEU A 95 9.82 11.51 -10.60
C LEU A 95 8.94 11.29 -11.83
N TYR A 96 7.63 11.53 -11.70
CA TYR A 96 6.68 11.53 -12.80
C TYR A 96 6.76 12.80 -13.65
N SER A 97 7.18 13.94 -13.08
CA SER A 97 7.09 15.25 -13.71
C SER A 97 7.66 15.34 -15.14
N PRO A 98 8.81 14.73 -15.50
CA PRO A 98 9.30 14.83 -16.87
C PRO A 98 8.37 14.12 -17.87
N PHE A 99 7.80 12.99 -17.47
CA PHE A 99 6.88 12.18 -18.28
C PHE A 99 5.50 12.83 -18.37
N PHE A 100 5.04 13.45 -17.29
CA PHE A 100 3.84 14.26 -17.28
C PHE A 100 3.91 15.43 -18.26
N LEU A 101 5.01 16.19 -18.25
CA LEU A 101 5.18 17.33 -19.16
C LEU A 101 5.22 16.89 -20.63
N ILE A 102 5.91 15.77 -20.92
CA ILE A 102 5.91 15.17 -22.26
C ILE A 102 4.48 14.76 -22.66
N ALA A 103 3.72 14.13 -21.76
CA ALA A 103 2.35 13.73 -22.03
C ALA A 103 1.41 14.91 -22.27
N HIS A 104 1.53 15.95 -21.45
CA HIS A 104 0.72 17.16 -21.58
C HIS A 104 0.96 17.87 -22.92
N TRP A 105 2.22 17.91 -23.38
CA TRP A 105 2.56 18.48 -24.68
C TRP A 105 2.06 17.63 -25.86
N ILE A 106 2.09 16.30 -25.73
CA ILE A 106 1.71 15.36 -26.80
C ILE A 106 0.18 15.19 -26.90
N ALA A 107 -0.57 15.28 -25.80
CA ALA A 107 -1.99 14.96 -25.77
C ALA A 107 -2.83 15.75 -26.80
N PRO A 108 -2.74 17.10 -26.90
CA PRO A 108 -3.46 17.86 -27.93
C PRO A 108 -3.07 17.49 -29.35
N ALA A 109 -1.78 17.23 -29.59
CA ALA A 109 -1.27 16.86 -30.91
C ALA A 109 -1.83 15.52 -31.41
N LEU A 110 -2.23 14.64 -30.49
CA LEU A 110 -2.88 13.36 -30.78
C LEU A 110 -4.42 13.43 -30.69
N GLY A 111 -5.02 14.61 -30.48
CA GLY A 111 -6.46 14.80 -30.36
C GLY A 111 -7.05 14.37 -29.01
N TYR A 112 -6.22 14.18 -27.98
CA TYR A 112 -6.67 13.86 -26.61
C TYR A 112 -6.77 15.13 -25.76
N PRO A 113 -7.68 15.16 -24.75
CA PRO A 113 -7.75 16.27 -23.82
C PRO A 113 -6.47 16.35 -22.97
N ALA A 114 -5.95 17.56 -22.80
CA ALA A 114 -4.78 17.84 -21.97
C ALA A 114 -5.17 18.07 -20.50
N ASP A 115 -5.99 17.16 -19.96
CA ASP A 115 -6.60 17.25 -18.62
C ASP A 115 -5.78 16.56 -17.51
N GLY A 116 -4.61 16.00 -17.85
CA GLY A 116 -3.79 15.27 -16.89
C GLY A 116 -4.12 13.78 -16.78
N PHE A 117 -5.19 13.26 -17.37
CA PHE A 117 -5.66 11.89 -17.09
C PHE A 117 -5.94 11.05 -18.33
N SER A 118 -6.06 11.69 -19.49
CA SER A 118 -6.26 11.04 -20.78
C SER A 118 -5.17 10.01 -21.13
N LEU A 119 -5.45 9.16 -22.13
CA LEU A 119 -4.61 8.01 -22.48
C LEU A 119 -3.10 8.34 -22.66
N PRO A 120 -2.68 9.46 -23.29
CA PRO A 120 -1.27 9.83 -23.38
C PRO A 120 -0.56 9.92 -22.02
N TYR A 121 -1.22 10.45 -20.99
CA TYR A 121 -0.67 10.50 -19.63
C TYR A 121 -0.43 9.10 -19.08
N GLN A 122 -1.44 8.24 -19.16
CA GLN A 122 -1.37 6.86 -18.69
C GLN A 122 -0.20 6.09 -19.34
N LEU A 123 -0.03 6.24 -20.65
CA LEU A 123 1.01 5.55 -21.43
C LEU A 123 2.42 6.09 -21.15
N ILE A 124 2.59 7.41 -21.22
CA ILE A 124 3.91 8.05 -21.12
C ILE A 124 4.44 7.96 -19.69
N LEU A 125 3.60 8.10 -18.67
CA LEU A 125 4.01 7.86 -17.29
C LEU A 125 4.39 6.39 -17.08
N SER A 126 3.61 5.44 -17.59
CA SER A 126 3.93 4.01 -17.50
C SER A 126 5.27 3.69 -18.15
N LEU A 127 5.56 4.26 -19.33
CA LEU A 127 6.87 4.17 -19.97
C LEU A 127 7.97 4.73 -19.07
N GLY A 128 7.73 5.88 -18.43
CA GLY A 128 8.63 6.45 -17.44
C GLY A 128 8.94 5.51 -16.28
N GLY A 129 7.93 4.81 -15.75
CA GLY A 129 8.11 3.77 -14.74
C GLY A 129 9.00 2.61 -15.22
N ILE A 130 8.85 2.16 -16.47
CA ILE A 130 9.71 1.14 -17.07
C ILE A 130 11.15 1.65 -17.26
N LEU A 131 11.34 2.90 -17.67
CA LEU A 131 12.66 3.51 -17.81
C LEU A 131 13.39 3.61 -16.47
N TRP A 132 12.68 3.96 -15.40
CA TRP A 132 13.22 3.92 -14.04
C TRP A 132 13.63 2.50 -13.64
N ALA A 133 12.79 1.50 -13.89
CA ALA A 133 13.12 0.10 -13.61
C ALA A 133 14.40 -0.36 -14.33
N ILE A 134 14.51 -0.06 -15.63
CA ILE A 134 15.70 -0.38 -16.44
C ILE A 134 16.93 0.33 -15.87
N PHE A 135 16.80 1.60 -15.47
CA PHE A 135 17.87 2.32 -14.78
C PHE A 135 18.29 1.59 -13.51
N GLY A 136 17.33 1.18 -12.66
CA GLY A 136 17.59 0.39 -11.45
C GLY A 136 18.36 -0.91 -11.72
N LEU A 137 17.95 -1.69 -12.73
CA LEU A 137 18.63 -2.94 -13.13
C LEU A 137 20.07 -2.68 -13.64
N ILE A 138 20.28 -1.64 -14.44
CA ILE A 138 21.61 -1.25 -14.93
C ILE A 138 22.52 -0.86 -13.76
N ILE A 139 22.00 -0.11 -12.79
CA ILE A 139 22.76 0.29 -11.62
C ILE A 139 23.05 -0.90 -10.71
N LEU A 140 22.07 -1.78 -10.47
CA LEU A 140 22.26 -3.02 -9.72
C LEU A 140 23.34 -3.90 -10.35
N ARG A 141 23.35 -4.02 -11.68
CA ARG A 141 24.44 -4.71 -12.40
C ARG A 141 25.80 -4.07 -12.16
N LYS A 142 25.90 -2.74 -12.29
CA LYS A 142 27.16 -2.01 -12.04
C LYS A 142 27.63 -2.17 -10.60
N LEU A 143 26.70 -2.20 -9.65
CA LEU A 143 26.94 -2.46 -8.24
C LEU A 143 27.50 -3.87 -8.01
N LEU A 144 26.81 -4.90 -8.50
CA LEU A 144 27.22 -6.30 -8.31
C LEU A 144 28.55 -6.61 -8.98
N LEU A 145 28.82 -6.09 -10.19
CA LEU A 145 30.10 -6.29 -10.89
C LEU A 145 31.32 -5.67 -10.20
N ARG A 146 31.13 -4.81 -9.20
CA ARG A 146 32.25 -4.35 -8.36
C ARG A 146 32.69 -5.40 -7.36
N LEU A 147 31.77 -6.29 -6.98
CA LEU A 147 31.94 -7.22 -5.89
C LEU A 147 32.04 -8.66 -6.42
N PHE A 148 31.32 -9.00 -7.48
CA PHE A 148 31.19 -10.36 -7.99
C PHE A 148 31.56 -10.44 -9.47
N ASP A 149 31.81 -11.66 -9.94
CA ASP A 149 32.04 -11.91 -11.36
C ASP A 149 30.76 -11.75 -12.19
N ASP A 150 30.92 -11.76 -13.52
CA ASP A 150 29.80 -11.54 -14.45
C ASP A 150 28.73 -12.63 -14.37
N ARG A 151 29.10 -13.88 -14.09
CA ARG A 151 28.15 -15.00 -13.99
C ARG A 151 27.32 -14.92 -12.72
N THR A 152 27.95 -14.67 -11.58
CA THR A 152 27.27 -14.48 -10.29
C THR A 152 26.32 -13.30 -10.36
N THR A 153 26.78 -12.20 -10.96
CA THR A 153 25.93 -11.02 -11.19
C THR A 153 24.71 -11.37 -12.06
N ALA A 154 24.92 -12.08 -13.17
CA ALA A 154 23.83 -12.46 -14.07
C ALA A 154 22.77 -13.33 -13.38
N VAL A 155 23.18 -14.38 -12.66
CA VAL A 155 22.24 -15.27 -11.95
C VAL A 155 21.54 -14.54 -10.81
N THR A 156 22.24 -13.67 -10.07
CA THR A 156 21.62 -12.88 -9.00
C THR A 156 20.53 -11.95 -9.54
N ILE A 157 20.80 -11.23 -10.63
CA ILE A 157 19.81 -10.35 -11.27
C ILE A 157 18.64 -11.17 -11.82
N LEU A 158 18.90 -12.35 -12.38
CA LEU A 158 17.84 -13.24 -12.86
C LEU A 158 16.92 -13.70 -11.72
N LEU A 159 17.50 -14.12 -10.58
CA LEU A 159 16.76 -14.54 -9.40
C LEU A 159 15.94 -13.39 -8.78
N ILE A 160 16.48 -12.17 -8.76
CA ILE A 160 15.74 -10.99 -8.30
C ILE A 160 14.61 -10.65 -9.27
N GLY A 161 14.93 -10.56 -10.57
CA GLY A 161 14.00 -10.11 -11.60
C GLY A 161 12.82 -11.06 -11.75
N PHE A 162 13.07 -12.36 -11.93
CA PHE A 162 12.04 -13.35 -12.24
C PHE A 162 11.72 -14.33 -11.09
N GLY A 163 12.54 -14.40 -10.04
CA GLY A 163 12.29 -15.24 -8.87
C GLY A 163 11.54 -14.53 -7.74
N THR A 164 11.19 -13.26 -7.94
CA THR A 164 10.49 -12.43 -6.96
C THR A 164 9.33 -11.68 -7.61
N ASN A 165 8.53 -11.02 -6.78
CA ASN A 165 7.48 -10.11 -7.25
C ASN A 165 7.96 -8.86 -8.00
N TYR A 166 9.27 -8.67 -8.22
CA TYR A 166 9.79 -7.58 -9.05
C TYR A 166 9.17 -7.56 -10.44
N PHE A 167 9.12 -8.70 -11.14
CA PHE A 167 8.55 -8.75 -12.48
C PHE A 167 7.08 -8.32 -12.49
N GLN A 168 6.27 -8.86 -11.58
CA GLN A 168 4.85 -8.51 -11.45
C GLN A 168 4.66 -7.02 -11.18
N LEU A 169 5.37 -6.51 -10.16
CA LEU A 169 5.26 -5.11 -9.74
C LEU A 169 5.77 -4.12 -10.77
N THR A 170 6.63 -4.52 -11.70
CA THR A 170 7.16 -3.57 -12.70
C THR A 170 6.45 -3.69 -14.04
N ALA A 171 6.08 -4.89 -14.47
CA ALA A 171 5.51 -5.11 -15.80
C ALA A 171 3.98 -4.95 -15.87
N PHE A 172 3.27 -5.08 -14.74
CA PHE A 172 1.80 -5.08 -14.68
C PHE A 172 1.28 -3.96 -13.78
N ASP A 173 0.31 -4.23 -12.89
CA ASP A 173 -0.43 -3.24 -12.12
C ASP A 173 0.44 -2.37 -11.19
N GLY A 174 1.66 -2.83 -10.87
CA GLY A 174 2.55 -2.10 -9.97
C GLY A 174 3.46 -1.05 -10.63
N THR A 175 3.46 -0.89 -11.98
CA THR A 175 4.52 -0.15 -12.70
C THR A 175 4.78 1.26 -12.13
N LEU A 176 3.71 1.96 -11.75
CA LEU A 176 3.77 3.31 -11.20
C LEU A 176 3.84 3.35 -9.67
N LEU A 177 3.69 2.24 -8.97
CA LEU A 177 3.79 2.25 -7.51
C LEU A 177 5.20 2.64 -7.03
N SER A 178 5.25 3.22 -5.82
CA SER A 178 6.48 3.73 -5.20
C SER A 178 7.65 2.74 -5.18
N GLN A 179 7.34 1.44 -5.03
CA GLN A 179 8.31 0.37 -4.88
C GLN A 179 9.29 0.27 -6.06
N ASN A 180 8.81 0.46 -7.30
CA ASN A 180 9.64 0.39 -8.50
C ASN A 180 10.71 1.51 -8.54
N PHE A 181 10.28 2.74 -8.23
CA PHE A 181 11.16 3.90 -8.15
C PHE A 181 12.14 3.78 -6.98
N LEU A 182 11.64 3.34 -5.82
CA LEU A 182 12.47 3.10 -4.64
C LEU A 182 13.54 2.04 -4.90
N PHE A 183 13.23 0.91 -5.54
CA PHE A 183 14.25 -0.08 -5.94
C PHE A 183 15.39 0.58 -6.73
N SER A 184 15.05 1.44 -7.68
CA SER A 184 16.03 2.13 -8.52
C SER A 184 16.88 3.14 -7.73
N LEU A 185 16.25 3.89 -6.83
CA LEU A 185 16.93 4.83 -5.93
C LEU A 185 17.80 4.11 -4.90
N TYR A 186 17.36 3.00 -4.33
CA TYR A 186 18.17 2.18 -3.42
C TYR A 186 19.39 1.58 -4.12
N ALA A 187 19.24 1.12 -5.38
CA ALA A 187 20.37 0.66 -6.19
C ALA A 187 21.38 1.79 -6.40
N PHE A 188 20.90 3.00 -6.71
CA PHE A 188 21.75 4.18 -6.88
C PHE A 188 22.39 4.65 -5.57
N LEU A 189 21.66 4.65 -4.46
CA LEU A 189 22.18 4.98 -3.13
C LEU A 189 23.30 4.03 -2.72
N LEU A 190 23.08 2.72 -2.85
CA LEU A 190 24.08 1.72 -2.48
C LEU A 190 25.31 1.80 -3.40
N TYR A 191 25.10 1.96 -4.71
CA TYR A 191 26.19 2.17 -5.68
C TYR A 191 27.01 3.42 -5.38
N THR A 192 26.37 4.55 -5.08
CA THR A 192 27.05 5.82 -4.77
C THR A 192 27.72 5.79 -3.40
N THR A 193 27.12 5.09 -2.43
CA THR A 193 27.71 4.84 -1.10
C THR A 193 29.02 4.08 -1.22
N ILE A 194 29.03 2.90 -1.87
CA ILE A 194 30.25 2.13 -2.09
C ILE A 194 31.31 2.99 -2.77
N ARG A 195 30.89 3.75 -3.78
CA ARG A 195 31.81 4.63 -4.49
C ARG A 195 32.40 5.71 -3.61
N TRP A 196 31.59 6.36 -2.79
CA TRP A 196 32.08 7.38 -1.89
C TRP A 196 33.11 6.79 -0.91
N TYR A 197 32.87 5.58 -0.38
CA TYR A 197 33.85 4.91 0.49
C TYR A 197 35.13 4.44 -0.25
N GLU A 198 35.05 4.09 -1.53
CA GLU A 198 36.25 3.79 -2.34
C GLU A 198 37.10 5.03 -2.60
N ARG A 199 36.44 6.14 -2.99
CA ARG A 199 37.07 7.43 -3.29
C ARG A 199 36.11 8.55 -2.91
N PRO A 200 36.26 9.18 -1.73
CA PRO A 200 35.38 10.24 -1.28
C PRO A 200 35.37 11.42 -2.25
N SER A 201 34.18 11.96 -2.55
CA SER A 201 34.04 13.19 -3.32
C SER A 201 32.77 13.93 -2.93
N LEU A 202 32.78 15.27 -3.03
CA LEU A 202 31.60 16.10 -2.75
C LEU A 202 30.44 15.73 -3.68
N LYS A 203 30.72 15.53 -4.97
CA LYS A 203 29.71 15.07 -5.93
C LYS A 203 28.99 13.79 -5.48
N ARG A 204 29.70 12.82 -4.91
CA ARG A 204 29.08 11.57 -4.43
C ARG A 204 28.30 11.79 -3.13
N ALA A 205 28.80 12.64 -2.23
CA ALA A 205 28.05 13.06 -1.05
C ALA A 205 26.73 13.74 -1.42
N PHE A 206 26.77 14.65 -2.41
CA PHE A 206 25.58 15.27 -3.01
C PHE A 206 24.61 14.25 -3.59
N GLN A 207 25.11 13.30 -4.41
CA GLN A 207 24.27 12.25 -4.98
C GLN A 207 23.60 11.40 -3.90
N MET A 208 24.32 11.00 -2.85
CA MET A 208 23.75 10.25 -1.73
C MET A 208 22.69 11.07 -0.99
N GLY A 209 22.97 12.34 -0.67
CA GLY A 209 22.05 13.24 0.02
C GLY A 209 20.76 13.47 -0.75
N LEU A 210 20.88 13.80 -2.04
CA LEU A 210 19.74 13.94 -2.95
C LEU A 210 18.91 12.66 -3.00
N THR A 211 19.56 11.49 -3.09
CA THR A 211 18.87 10.20 -3.17
C THR A 211 18.16 9.85 -1.87
N CYS A 212 18.79 10.05 -0.71
CA CYS A 212 18.15 9.83 0.59
C CYS A 212 16.97 10.79 0.82
N GLY A 213 17.11 12.05 0.42
CA GLY A 213 16.03 13.04 0.43
C GLY A 213 14.84 12.58 -0.42
N LEU A 214 15.09 12.14 -1.66
CA LEU A 214 14.06 11.62 -2.56
C LEU A 214 13.39 10.34 -2.01
N ILE A 215 14.16 9.37 -1.51
CA ILE A 215 13.63 8.14 -0.90
C ILE A 215 12.69 8.49 0.26
N THR A 216 13.13 9.36 1.16
CA THR A 216 12.35 9.80 2.32
C THR A 216 11.11 10.59 1.91
N LEU A 217 11.22 11.44 0.89
CA LEU A 217 10.08 12.20 0.36
C LEU A 217 9.06 11.29 -0.32
N ILE A 218 9.47 10.23 -1.02
CA ILE A 218 8.56 9.26 -1.64
C ILE A 218 7.77 8.51 -0.57
N ARG A 219 8.45 8.06 0.49
CA ARG A 219 7.82 7.38 1.63
C ARG A 219 8.59 7.73 2.91
N PRO A 220 8.00 8.48 3.86
CA PRO A 220 8.71 8.87 5.10
C PRO A 220 9.25 7.70 5.92
N SER A 221 8.59 6.53 5.88
CA SER A 221 9.06 5.30 6.53
C SER A 221 10.40 4.80 6.00
N GLU A 222 10.77 5.14 4.76
CA GLU A 222 12.02 4.75 4.10
C GLU A 222 13.23 5.61 4.52
N ILE A 223 13.06 6.54 5.48
CA ILE A 223 14.17 7.31 6.07
C ILE A 223 15.28 6.40 6.64
N VAL A 224 14.92 5.15 6.95
CA VAL A 224 15.87 4.09 7.34
C VAL A 224 16.96 3.83 6.29
N CYS A 225 16.79 4.26 5.04
CA CYS A 225 17.84 4.23 4.01
C CYS A 225 19.14 4.95 4.46
N LEU A 226 19.06 5.92 5.38
CA LEU A 226 20.22 6.60 5.97
C LEU A 226 21.18 5.64 6.66
N LEU A 227 20.69 4.50 7.17
CA LEU A 227 21.54 3.47 7.77
C LEU A 227 22.57 2.91 6.79
N ILE A 228 22.27 2.93 5.48
CA ILE A 228 23.17 2.41 4.44
C ILE A 228 24.48 3.21 4.44
N PRO A 229 24.54 4.50 4.09
CA PRO A 229 25.79 5.25 4.09
C PRO A 229 26.41 5.40 5.49
N LEU A 230 25.60 5.41 6.56
CA LEU A 230 26.10 5.56 7.94
C LEU A 230 26.83 4.31 8.44
N PHE A 231 26.29 3.11 8.22
CA PHE A 231 26.89 1.86 8.64
C PHE A 231 27.78 1.20 7.58
N TRP A 232 27.80 1.68 6.34
CA TRP A 232 28.62 1.07 5.30
C TRP A 232 30.11 1.00 5.70
N ASN A 233 30.72 -0.19 5.68
CA ASN A 233 32.07 -0.45 6.21
C ASN A 233 32.26 -0.27 7.73
N ALA A 234 31.22 -0.02 8.52
CA ALA A 234 31.31 -0.04 9.99
C ALA A 234 31.09 -1.48 10.48
N GLY A 235 32.11 -2.10 11.06
CA GLY A 235 32.05 -3.47 11.57
C GLY A 235 31.50 -3.58 13.00
N SER A 236 31.20 -2.46 13.66
CA SER A 236 30.64 -2.43 15.02
C SER A 236 30.07 -1.05 15.38
N TRP A 237 29.25 -1.01 16.44
CA TRP A 237 28.72 0.23 17.02
C TRP A 237 29.82 1.21 17.48
N ARG A 238 30.96 0.70 17.97
CA ARG A 238 32.11 1.55 18.37
C ARG A 238 32.71 2.29 17.18
N GLN A 239 32.84 1.61 16.03
CA GLN A 239 33.34 2.23 14.81
C GLN A 239 32.36 3.27 14.26
N PHE A 240 31.06 3.07 14.44
CA PHE A 240 30.05 4.07 14.10
C PHE A 240 30.23 5.37 14.90
N ILE A 241 30.37 5.29 16.23
CA ILE A 241 30.61 6.47 17.09
C ILE A 241 31.90 7.20 16.68
N PHE A 242 32.96 6.46 16.39
CA PHE A 242 34.22 7.04 15.93
C PHE A 242 34.05 7.83 14.61
N ARG A 243 33.24 7.32 13.68
CA ARG A 243 32.96 7.99 12.40
C ARG A 243 32.18 9.28 12.58
N PHE A 244 31.28 9.34 13.54
CA PHE A 244 30.57 10.59 13.84
C PHE A 244 31.54 11.72 14.23
N LYS A 245 32.66 11.39 14.90
CA LYS A 245 33.74 12.35 15.19
C LYS A 245 34.49 12.78 13.91
N VAL A 246 34.75 11.85 12.98
CA VAL A 246 35.39 12.14 11.67
C VAL A 246 34.47 12.93 10.74
N MET A 247 33.15 12.82 10.86
CA MET A 247 32.21 13.64 10.10
C MET A 247 32.30 15.12 10.50
N LYS A 248 32.62 15.43 11.77
CA LYS A 248 32.85 16.81 12.24
C LYS A 248 34.08 17.45 11.59
N THR A 249 35.10 16.67 11.26
CA THR A 249 36.30 17.17 10.57
C THR A 249 36.13 17.25 9.05
N ASN A 250 35.06 16.70 8.48
CA ASN A 250 34.76 16.68 7.05
C ASN A 250 33.43 17.38 6.71
N ILE A 251 33.23 18.57 7.28
CA ILE A 251 31.97 19.31 7.20
C ILE A 251 31.49 19.53 5.75
N ASN A 252 32.40 19.72 4.80
CA ASN A 252 32.04 19.93 3.39
C ASN A 252 31.31 18.73 2.79
N HIS A 253 31.69 17.50 3.15
CA HIS A 253 30.97 16.30 2.71
C HIS A 253 29.60 16.18 3.38
N VAL A 254 29.52 16.55 4.66
CA VAL A 254 28.27 16.55 5.43
C VAL A 254 27.30 17.57 4.84
N LEU A 255 27.74 18.80 4.58
CA LEU A 255 26.92 19.85 3.94
C LEU A 255 26.53 19.44 2.53
N SER A 256 27.47 18.91 1.76
CA SER A 256 27.19 18.42 0.41
C SER A 256 26.13 17.32 0.40
N PHE A 257 25.98 16.53 1.47
CA PHE A 257 24.92 15.55 1.65
C PHE A 257 23.62 16.19 2.19
N LEU A 258 23.70 16.98 3.25
CA LEU A 258 22.53 17.50 3.96
C LEU A 258 21.75 18.52 3.14
N VAL A 259 22.42 19.41 2.42
CA VAL A 259 21.76 20.47 1.63
C VAL A 259 20.75 19.90 0.62
N PRO A 260 21.12 18.99 -0.31
CA PRO A 260 20.14 18.43 -1.23
C PRO A 260 19.09 17.55 -0.54
N ALA A 261 19.44 16.85 0.55
CA ALA A 261 18.48 16.05 1.30
C ALA A 261 17.37 16.92 1.91
N ILE A 262 17.75 18.05 2.51
CA ILE A 262 16.84 19.01 3.14
C ILE A 262 16.02 19.75 2.09
N ILE A 263 16.63 20.20 0.98
CA ILE A 263 15.91 20.89 -0.11
C ILE A 263 14.81 20.00 -0.69
N VAL A 264 15.08 18.73 -0.92
CA VAL A 264 14.05 17.80 -1.42
C VAL A 264 13.02 17.51 -0.33
N GLY A 265 13.46 17.22 0.90
CA GLY A 265 12.54 16.96 2.01
C GLY A 265 11.62 18.15 2.33
N SER A 266 12.09 19.38 2.13
CA SER A 266 11.31 20.60 2.42
C SER A 266 10.13 20.82 1.49
N ILE A 267 10.10 20.18 0.31
CA ILE A 267 8.96 20.27 -0.62
C ILE A 267 7.66 19.85 0.08
N GLN A 268 7.69 18.77 0.86
CA GLN A 268 6.49 18.32 1.59
C GLN A 268 6.10 19.27 2.73
N PHE A 269 7.10 19.78 3.46
CA PHE A 269 6.85 20.71 4.56
C PHE A 269 6.27 22.04 4.08
N ILE A 270 6.72 22.53 2.93
CA ILE A 270 6.15 23.72 2.28
C ILE A 270 4.71 23.45 1.88
N TYR A 271 4.43 22.32 1.22
CA TYR A 271 3.07 21.93 0.83
C TYR A 271 2.11 21.87 2.03
N TRP A 272 2.51 21.26 3.15
CA TRP A 272 1.69 21.26 4.36
C TRP A 272 1.51 22.66 4.92
N LYS A 273 2.57 23.48 4.95
CA LYS A 273 2.47 24.84 5.46
C LYS A 273 1.48 25.70 4.66
N THR A 274 1.44 25.55 3.34
CA THR A 274 0.54 26.31 2.46
C THR A 274 -0.89 25.79 2.46
N THR A 275 -1.09 24.48 2.68
CA THR A 275 -2.41 23.83 2.56
C THR A 275 -3.12 23.71 3.91
N THR A 276 -2.39 23.52 5.01
CA THR A 276 -2.97 23.25 6.34
C THR A 276 -2.54 24.27 7.39
N GLY A 277 -1.73 25.27 7.03
CA GLY A 277 -1.13 26.24 7.95
C GLY A 277 -0.03 25.65 8.87
N ASN A 278 0.21 24.35 8.83
CA ASN A 278 1.09 23.62 9.75
C ASN A 278 2.32 23.05 9.01
N TRP A 279 3.49 23.10 9.64
CA TRP A 279 4.71 22.53 9.04
C TRP A 279 4.73 21.01 9.05
N ILE A 280 3.99 20.36 9.94
CA ILE A 280 3.86 18.89 10.02
C ILE A 280 2.37 18.58 10.09
N PHE A 281 1.91 17.68 9.22
CA PHE A 281 0.51 17.27 9.15
C PHE A 281 0.42 15.75 9.00
N TYR A 282 -0.37 15.10 9.86
CA TYR A 282 -0.59 13.65 9.78
C TYR A 282 -1.82 13.38 8.91
N SER A 283 -1.58 12.94 7.68
CA SER A 283 -2.61 12.75 6.66
C SER A 283 -3.30 11.38 6.65
N TYR A 284 -2.95 10.50 7.61
CA TYR A 284 -3.61 9.20 7.77
C TYR A 284 -4.64 9.31 8.90
N ASP A 285 -5.79 9.90 8.60
CA ASP A 285 -6.85 10.18 9.59
C ASP A 285 -7.74 8.98 9.92
N ASN A 286 -7.77 7.93 9.09
CA ASN A 286 -8.54 6.71 9.32
C ASN A 286 -8.05 5.95 10.59
N PRO A 287 -8.85 5.88 11.67
CA PRO A 287 -8.45 5.18 12.90
C PRO A 287 -8.26 3.66 12.75
N GLY A 288 -8.78 3.06 11.66
CA GLY A 288 -8.52 1.66 11.30
C GLY A 288 -7.09 1.42 10.77
N GLU A 289 -6.37 2.47 10.37
CA GLU A 289 -5.02 2.39 9.80
C GLU A 289 -3.97 2.97 10.74
N GLY A 290 -2.79 2.34 10.83
CA GLY A 290 -1.63 2.94 11.49
C GLY A 290 -0.61 1.93 12.00
N PHE A 291 0.43 2.45 12.64
CA PHE A 291 1.49 1.61 13.19
C PHE A 291 1.10 0.96 14.52
N ARG A 292 1.43 -0.32 14.63
CA ARG A 292 1.48 -1.13 15.84
C ARG A 292 2.88 -1.73 15.95
N PHE A 293 3.75 -1.01 16.65
CA PHE A 293 5.16 -1.38 16.78
C PHE A 293 5.40 -2.59 17.69
N PHE A 294 4.50 -2.84 18.65
CA PHE A 294 4.62 -3.95 19.59
C PHE A 294 3.26 -4.59 19.94
N PRO A 295 3.09 -5.91 19.76
CA PRO A 295 3.85 -6.76 18.82
C PRO A 295 3.53 -6.37 17.35
N PRO A 296 4.53 -6.36 16.44
CA PRO A 296 4.30 -6.19 15.01
C PRO A 296 3.81 -7.50 14.37
N TYR A 297 3.24 -7.42 13.15
CA TYR A 297 2.71 -8.56 12.38
C TYR A 297 3.81 -9.34 11.64
N ILE A 298 4.96 -9.60 12.27
CA ILE A 298 6.13 -10.20 11.60
C ILE A 298 5.79 -11.58 11.04
N PHE A 299 5.12 -12.44 11.81
CA PHE A 299 4.87 -13.81 11.37
C PHE A 299 3.88 -13.83 10.20
N GLU A 300 2.82 -13.04 10.30
CA GLU A 300 1.81 -12.85 9.26
C GLU A 300 2.46 -12.29 7.99
N PHE A 301 3.28 -11.25 8.12
CA PHE A 301 4.00 -10.64 7.01
C PHE A 301 4.94 -11.60 6.29
N LEU A 302 5.57 -12.52 7.01
CA LEU A 302 6.51 -13.49 6.41
C LEU A 302 5.81 -14.72 5.82
N PHE A 303 4.78 -15.25 6.49
CA PHE A 303 4.28 -16.61 6.24
C PHE A 303 2.78 -16.72 5.96
N SER A 304 2.00 -15.65 6.05
CA SER A 304 0.58 -15.73 5.74
C SER A 304 0.34 -16.08 4.28
N TYR A 305 -0.66 -16.92 4.00
CA TYR A 305 -1.08 -17.19 2.63
C TYR A 305 -1.79 -16.00 1.97
N ARG A 306 -2.15 -14.97 2.73
CA ARG A 306 -2.73 -13.75 2.17
C ARG A 306 -1.72 -13.01 1.29
N LYS A 307 -0.56 -12.66 1.86
CA LYS A 307 0.53 -11.88 1.22
C LYS A 307 1.93 -12.16 1.76
N GLY A 308 2.13 -13.29 2.43
CA GLY A 308 3.37 -13.63 3.12
C GLY A 308 4.58 -13.58 2.18
N TRP A 309 5.62 -12.85 2.59
CA TRP A 309 6.78 -12.61 1.75
C TRP A 309 7.48 -13.92 1.31
N PHE A 310 7.66 -14.89 2.21
CA PHE A 310 8.31 -16.15 1.86
C PHE A 310 7.39 -17.17 1.19
N VAL A 311 6.07 -17.00 1.28
CA VAL A 311 5.10 -17.84 0.56
C VAL A 311 5.18 -17.58 -0.93
N TYR A 312 5.23 -16.30 -1.32
CA TYR A 312 5.20 -15.89 -2.72
C TYR A 312 6.58 -15.53 -3.29
N THR A 313 7.58 -15.29 -2.44
CA THR A 313 8.98 -15.01 -2.83
C THR A 313 9.97 -15.95 -2.10
N PRO A 314 9.85 -17.29 -2.24
CA PRO A 314 10.71 -18.25 -1.54
C PRO A 314 12.20 -18.14 -1.91
N VAL A 315 12.55 -17.56 -3.07
CA VAL A 315 13.96 -17.35 -3.46
C VAL A 315 14.73 -16.48 -2.45
N MET A 316 14.04 -15.64 -1.68
CA MET A 316 14.68 -14.78 -0.67
C MET A 316 15.21 -15.57 0.53
N LEU A 317 14.80 -16.83 0.72
CA LEU A 317 15.44 -17.74 1.68
C LEU A 317 16.91 -18.00 1.31
N PHE A 318 17.26 -17.97 0.03
CA PHE A 318 18.66 -18.05 -0.42
C PHE A 318 19.45 -16.79 -0.04
N ALA A 319 18.82 -15.62 -0.07
CA ALA A 319 19.46 -14.39 0.43
C ALA A 319 19.71 -14.47 1.94
N LEU A 320 18.78 -15.05 2.72
CA LEU A 320 18.98 -15.28 4.15
C LEU A 320 20.18 -16.20 4.43
N ALA A 321 20.25 -17.34 3.75
CA ALA A 321 21.42 -18.24 3.84
C ALA A 321 22.72 -17.53 3.37
N GLY A 322 22.60 -16.65 2.38
CA GLY A 322 23.69 -15.84 1.85
C GLY A 322 24.32 -14.87 2.85
N PHE A 323 23.62 -14.47 3.92
CA PHE A 323 24.23 -13.64 4.97
C PHE A 323 25.42 -14.36 5.61
N TYR A 324 25.41 -15.68 5.77
CA TYR A 324 26.57 -16.41 6.30
C TYR A 324 27.81 -16.23 5.42
N HIS A 325 27.66 -16.33 4.10
CA HIS A 325 28.76 -16.17 3.16
C HIS A 325 29.20 -14.70 3.04
N LEU A 326 28.25 -13.76 3.06
CA LEU A 326 28.56 -12.34 3.11
C LEU A 326 29.33 -11.96 4.38
N TYR A 327 29.00 -12.56 5.53
CA TYR A 327 29.72 -12.35 6.79
C TYR A 327 31.19 -12.78 6.68
N LYS A 328 31.45 -13.95 6.06
CA LYS A 328 32.81 -14.42 5.79
C LYS A 328 33.59 -13.48 4.88
N ARG A 329 32.89 -12.84 3.93
CA ARG A 329 33.47 -11.91 2.97
C ARG A 329 33.75 -10.53 3.58
N SER A 330 32.78 -9.95 4.27
CA SER A 330 32.88 -8.65 4.92
C SER A 330 31.87 -8.54 6.05
N LYS A 331 32.36 -8.66 7.29
CA LYS A 331 31.55 -8.47 8.50
C LYS A 331 30.88 -7.10 8.55
N ALA A 332 31.56 -6.09 8.01
CA ALA A 332 31.06 -4.72 8.00
C ALA A 332 29.92 -4.50 7.00
N TRP A 333 30.00 -5.08 5.80
CA TRP A 333 28.89 -5.02 4.85
C TRP A 333 27.69 -5.81 5.37
N ASN A 334 27.97 -6.98 5.93
CA ASN A 334 26.95 -7.83 6.52
C ASN A 334 26.19 -7.10 7.63
N PHE A 335 26.90 -6.46 8.56
CA PHE A 335 26.28 -5.68 9.64
C PHE A 335 25.41 -4.54 9.11
N ALA A 336 25.90 -3.74 8.15
CA ALA A 336 25.13 -2.63 7.59
C ALA A 336 23.82 -3.11 6.93
N ILE A 337 23.90 -4.17 6.13
CA ILE A 337 22.73 -4.73 5.43
C ILE A 337 21.77 -5.38 6.42
N LEU A 338 22.27 -6.18 7.37
CA LEU A 338 21.43 -6.86 8.35
C LEU A 338 20.71 -5.85 9.25
N ALA A 339 21.40 -4.82 9.72
CA ALA A 339 20.80 -3.76 10.54
C ALA A 339 19.66 -3.04 9.79
N TYR A 340 19.87 -2.72 8.52
CA TYR A 340 18.82 -2.16 7.67
C TYR A 340 17.65 -3.13 7.50
N VAL A 341 17.91 -4.38 7.07
CA VAL A 341 16.86 -5.37 6.78
C VAL A 341 16.00 -5.67 8.01
N LEU A 342 16.62 -5.81 9.19
CA LEU A 342 15.87 -6.07 10.43
C LEU A 342 14.99 -4.89 10.84
N LEU A 343 15.50 -3.66 10.71
CA LEU A 343 14.71 -2.46 11.04
C LEU A 343 13.59 -2.23 10.02
N ASP A 344 13.90 -2.35 8.73
CA ASP A 344 12.92 -2.25 7.65
C ASP A 344 11.80 -3.28 7.83
N LEU A 345 12.16 -4.56 8.03
CA LEU A 345 11.20 -5.64 8.29
C LEU A 345 10.31 -5.32 9.49
N TRP A 346 10.87 -4.79 10.58
CA TRP A 346 10.10 -4.39 11.76
C TRP A 346 9.13 -3.24 11.44
N ILE A 347 9.56 -2.21 10.72
CA ILE A 347 8.68 -1.08 10.33
C ILE A 347 7.56 -1.56 9.42
N VAL A 348 7.87 -2.32 8.36
CA VAL A 348 6.86 -2.70 7.37
C VAL A 348 5.87 -3.71 7.94
N SER A 349 6.31 -4.61 8.81
CA SER A 349 5.40 -5.52 9.53
C SER A 349 4.62 -4.84 10.66
N SER A 350 4.95 -3.60 11.03
CA SER A 350 4.23 -2.85 12.06
C SER A 350 2.99 -2.13 11.53
N TRP A 351 2.78 -2.04 10.21
CA TRP A 351 1.58 -1.40 9.66
C TRP A 351 0.34 -2.28 9.87
N SER A 352 -0.79 -1.70 10.32
CA SER A 352 -2.03 -2.46 10.58
C SER A 352 -2.52 -3.21 9.35
N CYS A 353 -2.34 -2.63 8.16
CA CYS A 353 -2.57 -3.30 6.89
C CYS A 353 -1.27 -3.96 6.36
N TRP A 354 -0.66 -4.83 7.16
CA TRP A 354 0.65 -5.45 6.87
C TRP A 354 0.69 -6.20 5.53
N TRP A 355 -0.46 -6.62 4.99
CA TRP A 355 -0.54 -7.26 3.68
C TRP A 355 -0.36 -6.26 2.52
N TYR A 356 -0.37 -4.95 2.79
CA TYR A 356 -0.19 -3.88 1.82
C TYR A 356 -1.07 -4.04 0.57
N ALA A 357 -2.39 -3.92 0.77
CA ALA A 357 -3.44 -3.99 -0.25
C ALA A 357 -3.13 -3.24 -1.56
N GLY A 358 -3.83 -3.57 -2.65
CA GLY A 358 -3.68 -2.90 -3.96
C GLY A 358 -2.95 -3.72 -5.02
N GLY A 359 -3.44 -4.93 -5.30
CA GLY A 359 -3.08 -5.67 -6.51
C GLY A 359 -1.61 -6.11 -6.65
N SER A 360 -0.86 -6.23 -5.55
CA SER A 360 0.53 -6.70 -5.59
C SER A 360 0.67 -8.19 -5.32
N PHE A 361 1.51 -8.87 -6.10
CA PHE A 361 1.95 -10.23 -5.81
C PHE A 361 3.03 -10.21 -4.71
N SER A 362 2.93 -11.06 -3.70
CA SER A 362 3.80 -11.04 -2.50
C SER A 362 3.78 -9.72 -1.72
N ALA A 363 4.68 -9.56 -0.74
CA ALA A 363 4.84 -8.36 0.05
C ALA A 363 5.55 -7.24 -0.74
N ARG A 364 4.79 -6.30 -1.33
CA ARG A 364 5.35 -5.20 -2.15
C ARG A 364 6.37 -4.34 -1.40
N ALA A 365 6.17 -4.13 -0.10
CA ALA A 365 7.05 -3.28 0.71
C ALA A 365 8.52 -3.74 0.74
N MET A 366 8.80 -5.03 0.49
CA MET A 366 10.17 -5.56 0.50
C MET A 366 10.96 -5.30 -0.79
N LEU A 367 10.32 -4.80 -1.85
CA LEU A 367 10.96 -4.63 -3.16
C LEU A 367 12.24 -3.75 -3.08
N PRO A 368 12.26 -2.59 -2.40
CA PRO A 368 13.48 -1.77 -2.33
C PRO A 368 14.62 -2.51 -1.61
N THR A 369 14.28 -3.28 -0.58
CA THR A 369 15.19 -4.10 0.23
C THR A 369 15.88 -5.20 -0.58
N TYR A 370 15.32 -5.62 -1.72
CA TYR A 370 15.95 -6.60 -2.62
C TYR A 370 17.30 -6.13 -3.18
N VAL A 371 17.51 -4.82 -3.31
CA VAL A 371 18.81 -4.26 -3.71
C VAL A 371 19.89 -4.63 -2.72
N LEU A 372 19.61 -4.53 -1.42
CA LEU A 372 20.58 -4.89 -0.38
C LEU A 372 20.71 -6.41 -0.25
N LEU A 373 19.59 -7.13 -0.32
CA LEU A 373 19.56 -8.60 -0.28
C LEU A 373 20.23 -9.24 -1.51
N ALA A 374 20.44 -8.50 -2.59
CA ALA A 374 21.22 -8.94 -3.74
C ALA A 374 22.67 -9.30 -3.36
N LEU A 375 23.26 -8.63 -2.37
CA LEU A 375 24.65 -8.87 -1.95
C LEU A 375 24.83 -10.21 -1.22
N PRO A 376 24.03 -10.55 -0.18
CA PRO A 376 24.10 -11.88 0.41
C PRO A 376 23.65 -12.96 -0.57
N LEU A 377 22.63 -12.71 -1.41
CA LEU A 377 22.22 -13.66 -2.46
C LEU A 377 23.38 -13.95 -3.43
N ALA A 378 24.06 -12.92 -3.95
CA ALA A 378 25.22 -13.08 -4.81
C ALA A 378 26.38 -13.82 -4.12
N SER A 379 26.59 -13.56 -2.82
CA SER A 379 27.60 -14.27 -2.02
C SER A 379 27.32 -15.77 -1.93
N LEU A 380 26.05 -16.18 -1.82
CA LEU A 380 25.68 -17.59 -1.87
C LEU A 380 25.87 -18.17 -3.28
N VAL A 381 25.42 -17.46 -4.33
CA VAL A 381 25.54 -17.90 -5.72
C VAL A 381 27.01 -18.15 -6.10
N GLU A 382 27.91 -17.23 -5.72
CA GLU A 382 29.36 -17.35 -5.95
C GLU A 382 29.93 -18.64 -5.35
N VAL A 383 29.56 -18.95 -4.11
CA VAL A 383 30.02 -20.17 -3.41
C VAL A 383 29.41 -21.43 -4.02
N VAL A 384 28.12 -21.40 -4.36
CA VAL A 384 27.41 -22.52 -4.96
C VAL A 384 28.04 -22.93 -6.29
N PHE A 385 28.50 -21.99 -7.11
CA PHE A 385 29.16 -22.31 -8.39
C PHE A 385 30.44 -23.14 -8.25
N LEU A 386 31.12 -23.02 -7.10
CA LEU A 386 32.32 -23.78 -6.79
C LEU A 386 32.01 -25.13 -6.12
N HIS A 387 30.77 -25.36 -5.71
CA HIS A 387 30.37 -26.56 -4.97
C HIS A 387 29.86 -27.68 -5.88
N ARG A 388 30.00 -28.94 -5.45
CA ARG A 388 29.53 -30.13 -6.20
C ARG A 388 28.02 -30.14 -6.44
N LEU A 389 27.25 -29.48 -5.56
CA LEU A 389 25.79 -29.38 -5.63
C LEU A 389 25.29 -28.23 -6.54
N ARG A 390 26.16 -27.59 -7.31
CA ARG A 390 25.79 -26.44 -8.18
C ARG A 390 24.62 -26.73 -9.11
N TRP A 391 24.51 -27.95 -9.63
CA TRP A 391 23.41 -28.34 -10.53
C TRP A 391 22.09 -28.52 -9.79
N LEU A 392 22.13 -29.06 -8.56
CA LEU A 392 20.96 -29.14 -7.70
C LEU A 392 20.47 -27.74 -7.31
N ALA A 393 21.39 -26.85 -6.93
CA ALA A 393 21.05 -25.46 -6.63
C ALA A 393 20.53 -24.70 -7.86
N ALA A 394 21.09 -24.96 -9.05
CA ALA A 394 20.59 -24.40 -10.31
C ALA A 394 19.18 -24.91 -10.63
N PHE A 395 18.92 -26.21 -10.42
CA PHE A 395 17.58 -26.81 -10.56
C PHE A 395 16.57 -26.13 -9.63
N PHE A 396 16.88 -26.01 -8.32
CA PHE A 396 15.99 -25.32 -7.38
C PHE A 396 15.82 -23.83 -7.72
N GLY A 397 16.89 -23.12 -8.08
CA GLY A 397 16.81 -21.73 -8.49
C GLY A 397 15.90 -21.53 -9.70
N LEU A 398 16.01 -22.42 -10.71
CA LEU A 398 15.13 -22.41 -11.88
C LEU A 398 13.69 -22.78 -11.51
N ALA A 399 13.48 -23.81 -10.68
CA ALA A 399 12.15 -24.22 -10.23
C ALA A 399 11.43 -23.09 -9.48
N LEU A 400 12.14 -22.33 -8.64
CA LEU A 400 11.58 -21.17 -7.94
C LEU A 400 11.25 -20.02 -8.89
N ILE A 401 12.07 -19.76 -9.91
CA ILE A 401 11.75 -18.79 -10.97
C ILE A 401 10.47 -19.22 -11.71
N VAL A 402 10.40 -20.48 -12.15
CA VAL A 402 9.23 -21.00 -12.88
C VAL A 402 7.98 -20.92 -12.01
N LEU A 403 8.07 -21.31 -10.73
CA LEU A 403 6.96 -21.21 -9.79
C LEU A 403 6.52 -19.76 -9.60
N ASN A 404 7.45 -18.82 -9.43
CA ASN A 404 7.14 -17.41 -9.23
C ASN A 404 6.45 -16.79 -10.46
N LEU A 405 6.95 -17.07 -11.66
CA LEU A 405 6.33 -16.60 -12.91
C LEU A 405 4.97 -17.26 -13.17
N PHE A 406 4.84 -18.55 -12.87
CA PHE A 406 3.56 -19.24 -12.99
C PHE A 406 2.53 -18.67 -12.02
N GLN A 407 2.89 -18.44 -10.76
CA GLN A 407 2.01 -17.81 -9.78
C GLN A 407 1.73 -16.34 -10.10
N THR A 408 2.67 -15.62 -10.69
CA THR A 408 2.41 -14.28 -11.24
C THR A 408 1.34 -14.35 -12.32
N TRP A 409 1.41 -15.31 -13.24
CA TRP A 409 0.36 -15.53 -14.23
C TRP A 409 -0.99 -15.93 -13.59
N GLN A 410 -0.98 -16.81 -12.58
CA GLN A 410 -2.20 -17.16 -11.82
C GLN A 410 -2.80 -15.91 -11.13
N PHE A 411 -1.96 -15.00 -10.64
CA PHE A 411 -2.38 -13.75 -10.01
C PHE A 411 -2.99 -12.78 -11.02
N GLU A 412 -2.35 -12.57 -12.17
CA GLU A 412 -2.85 -11.66 -13.21
C GLU A 412 -4.12 -12.19 -13.90
N THR A 413 -4.31 -13.52 -13.97
CA THR A 413 -5.55 -14.15 -14.46
C THR A 413 -6.63 -14.28 -13.38
N GLY A 414 -6.34 -13.92 -12.14
CA GLY A 414 -7.27 -13.96 -11.01
C GLY A 414 -7.61 -15.38 -10.53
N ILE A 415 -6.74 -16.36 -10.76
CA ILE A 415 -6.78 -17.68 -10.11
C ILE A 415 -6.31 -17.55 -8.67
N ILE A 416 -5.16 -16.89 -8.45
CA ILE A 416 -4.77 -16.39 -7.14
C ILE A 416 -5.52 -15.07 -6.95
N ASP A 417 -6.35 -15.00 -5.92
CA ASP A 417 -7.10 -13.81 -5.59
C ASP A 417 -6.16 -12.65 -5.19
N LYS A 418 -6.49 -11.44 -5.60
CA LYS A 418 -5.62 -10.28 -5.37
C LYS A 418 -5.57 -9.84 -3.91
N GLU A 419 -6.54 -10.19 -3.07
CA GLU A 419 -6.68 -9.61 -1.72
C GLU A 419 -7.15 -10.59 -0.63
N ARG A 420 -7.97 -11.58 -1.00
CA ARG A 420 -8.77 -12.42 -0.09
C ARG A 420 -8.17 -13.81 0.15
N MET A 421 -6.93 -14.04 -0.27
CA MET A 421 -6.27 -15.35 -0.19
C MET A 421 -6.22 -15.90 1.24
N THR A 422 -6.56 -17.19 1.39
CA THR A 422 -6.40 -17.99 2.61
C THR A 422 -5.49 -19.19 2.35
N LYS A 423 -5.16 -19.96 3.39
CA LYS A 423 -4.41 -21.21 3.25
C LYS A 423 -5.17 -22.23 2.40
N ASP A 424 -6.45 -22.44 2.67
CA ASP A 424 -7.24 -23.49 2.04
C ASP A 424 -7.46 -23.18 0.55
N TYR A 425 -7.77 -21.92 0.23
CA TYR A 425 -7.86 -21.48 -1.15
C TYR A 425 -6.51 -21.59 -1.88
N TYR A 426 -5.39 -21.17 -1.26
CA TYR A 426 -4.07 -21.26 -1.88
C TYR A 426 -3.74 -22.67 -2.34
N TRP A 427 -3.98 -23.68 -1.50
CA TRP A 427 -3.70 -25.07 -1.85
C TRP A 427 -4.72 -25.65 -2.84
N ALA A 428 -5.99 -25.19 -2.82
CA ALA A 428 -6.98 -25.58 -3.82
C ALA A 428 -6.59 -25.14 -5.24
N VAL A 429 -5.95 -23.96 -5.37
CA VAL A 429 -5.56 -23.39 -6.67
C VAL A 429 -4.09 -23.60 -7.03
N PHE A 430 -3.27 -24.17 -6.14
CA PHE A 430 -1.84 -24.37 -6.37
C PHE A 430 -1.59 -25.23 -7.62
N GLY A 431 -0.84 -24.72 -8.59
CA GLY A 431 -0.54 -25.44 -9.84
C GLY A 431 -1.71 -25.52 -10.83
N LYS A 432 -2.86 -24.89 -10.56
CA LYS A 432 -4.04 -24.93 -11.44
C LYS A 432 -3.99 -23.84 -12.51
N THR A 433 -4.48 -24.17 -13.70
CA THR A 433 -4.60 -23.22 -14.82
C THR A 433 -6.03 -22.78 -15.09
N ASN A 434 -7.01 -23.42 -14.46
CA ASN A 434 -8.42 -23.05 -14.48
C ASN A 434 -9.08 -23.48 -13.18
N ILE A 435 -10.07 -22.72 -12.71
CA ILE A 435 -10.78 -22.96 -11.45
C ILE A 435 -12.26 -22.60 -11.61
N ASP A 436 -13.11 -23.22 -10.80
CA ASP A 436 -14.50 -22.83 -10.62
C ASP A 436 -14.55 -21.83 -9.45
N LYS A 437 -14.58 -20.53 -9.76
CA LYS A 437 -14.47 -19.46 -8.76
C LYS A 437 -15.62 -19.48 -7.76
N ASP A 438 -16.83 -19.77 -8.23
CA ASP A 438 -18.03 -19.75 -7.38
C ASP A 438 -17.99 -20.87 -6.34
N LYS A 439 -17.47 -22.04 -6.72
CA LYS A 439 -17.28 -23.16 -5.77
C LYS A 439 -16.17 -22.92 -4.76
N LEU A 440 -15.14 -22.15 -5.13
CA LEU A 440 -13.98 -21.91 -4.26
C LEU A 440 -14.09 -20.61 -3.46
N ASP A 441 -15.07 -19.74 -3.73
CA ASP A 441 -15.22 -18.45 -3.04
C ASP A 441 -15.42 -18.60 -1.52
N GLU A 442 -16.04 -19.69 -1.06
CA GLU A 442 -16.20 -19.97 0.37
C GLU A 442 -14.87 -20.19 1.11
N LEU A 443 -13.81 -20.55 0.38
CA LEU A 443 -12.47 -20.71 0.95
C LEU A 443 -11.73 -19.38 1.05
N LEU A 444 -12.19 -18.31 0.39
CA LEU A 444 -11.58 -16.98 0.48
C LEU A 444 -12.03 -16.25 1.75
N LEU A 445 -11.25 -15.25 2.18
CA LEU A 445 -11.72 -14.26 3.16
C LEU A 445 -12.98 -13.57 2.62
N VAL A 446 -13.85 -13.05 3.50
CA VAL A 446 -15.04 -12.30 3.05
C VAL A 446 -14.65 -11.09 2.20
N GLU A 447 -15.41 -10.84 1.13
CA GLU A 447 -15.26 -9.66 0.29
C GLU A 447 -15.67 -8.41 1.09
N ARG A 448 -14.69 -7.54 1.40
CA ARG A 448 -14.94 -6.24 2.05
C ARG A 448 -14.90 -5.16 0.98
N SER A 449 -16.07 -4.72 0.53
CA SER A 449 -16.18 -3.68 -0.49
C SER A 449 -15.60 -2.35 -0.02
N THR A 450 -14.97 -1.62 -0.95
CA THR A 450 -14.56 -0.22 -0.74
C THR A 450 -15.69 0.77 -1.01
N GLU A 451 -16.84 0.28 -1.47
CA GLU A 451 -18.03 1.08 -1.71
C GLU A 451 -18.69 1.56 -0.41
N SER A 452 -19.61 2.52 -0.56
CA SER A 452 -20.36 3.12 0.55
C SER A 452 -21.42 2.21 1.16
N ARG A 453 -21.84 1.15 0.46
CA ARG A 453 -22.82 0.16 0.96
C ARG A 453 -22.26 -1.25 0.89
N ASP A 454 -22.53 -2.02 1.95
CA ASP A 454 -22.20 -3.44 1.98
C ASP A 454 -23.38 -4.25 1.42
N THR A 455 -23.10 -5.18 0.50
CA THR A 455 -24.11 -6.09 -0.05
C THR A 455 -23.93 -7.48 0.55
N PHE A 456 -24.93 -7.96 1.30
CA PHE A 456 -24.85 -9.27 1.96
C PHE A 456 -25.12 -10.42 0.98
N LYS A 457 -24.05 -10.90 0.34
CA LYS A 457 -24.03 -12.08 -0.54
C LYS A 457 -23.94 -13.37 0.30
N HIS A 458 -24.40 -14.49 -0.26
CA HIS A 458 -24.28 -15.84 0.34
C HIS A 458 -24.83 -15.97 1.77
N LYS A 459 -26.01 -15.41 2.04
CA LYS A 459 -26.67 -15.47 3.36
C LYS A 459 -26.86 -16.90 3.88
N ASP A 460 -26.94 -17.87 2.99
CA ASP A 460 -27.04 -19.30 3.28
C ASP A 460 -25.83 -19.85 4.06
N ARG A 461 -24.67 -19.19 4.00
CA ARG A 461 -23.44 -19.54 4.75
C ARG A 461 -23.45 -19.10 6.21
N TYR A 462 -24.48 -18.36 6.65
CA TYR A 462 -24.50 -17.71 7.96
C TYR A 462 -25.69 -18.16 8.83
N GLU A 463 -25.50 -18.13 10.15
CA GLU A 463 -26.55 -18.26 11.15
C GLU A 463 -26.79 -16.91 11.83
N LYS A 464 -28.06 -16.60 12.10
CA LYS A 464 -28.45 -15.33 12.73
C LYS A 464 -28.70 -15.49 14.22
N ARG A 465 -28.33 -14.47 15.00
CA ARG A 465 -28.68 -14.30 16.41
C ARG A 465 -29.08 -12.86 16.70
N SER A 466 -30.03 -12.65 17.61
CA SER A 466 -30.33 -11.30 18.09
C SER A 466 -29.19 -10.81 18.98
N LEU A 467 -28.75 -9.57 18.76
CA LEU A 467 -27.75 -8.88 19.57
C LEU A 467 -28.39 -7.79 20.43
N PHE A 468 -29.39 -7.11 19.89
CA PHE A 468 -30.10 -6.04 20.59
C PHE A 468 -31.56 -6.00 20.14
N GLY A 469 -32.46 -5.84 21.11
CA GLY A 469 -33.88 -5.70 20.83
C GLY A 469 -34.57 -6.99 20.35
N PRO A 470 -35.79 -6.85 19.79
CA PRO A 470 -36.52 -5.59 19.68
C PRO A 470 -36.97 -5.08 21.05
N SER A 471 -36.86 -3.76 21.28
CA SER A 471 -37.54 -3.13 22.42
C SER A 471 -39.06 -3.29 22.26
N PRO A 472 -39.81 -3.77 23.27
CA PRO A 472 -41.26 -3.90 23.15
C PRO A 472 -41.92 -2.51 23.13
N VAL A 473 -42.72 -2.18 22.11
CA VAL A 473 -43.43 -0.90 22.04
C VAL A 473 -44.79 -0.99 21.32
N SER A 474 -45.76 -0.23 21.83
CA SER A 474 -47.16 -0.08 21.39
C SER A 474 -47.33 0.42 19.94
N SER A 475 -48.56 0.31 19.42
CA SER A 475 -48.93 0.72 18.05
C SER A 475 -48.86 2.23 17.81
N ASP A 476 -48.81 3.04 18.87
CA ASP A 476 -48.78 4.51 18.87
C ASP A 476 -47.42 5.05 19.37
N THR A 477 -47.31 6.38 19.56
CA THR A 477 -46.07 7.05 20.01
C THR A 477 -45.89 7.01 21.54
N THR A 478 -46.86 6.52 22.32
CA THR A 478 -46.85 6.62 23.79
C THR A 478 -45.82 5.68 24.44
N GLY A 479 -45.45 4.57 23.80
CA GLY A 479 -44.35 3.70 24.23
C GLY A 479 -43.03 3.93 23.48
N ALA A 480 -42.98 4.87 22.54
CA ALA A 480 -41.83 5.07 21.67
C ALA A 480 -40.75 5.96 22.31
N LEU A 481 -39.49 5.73 21.95
CA LEU A 481 -38.38 6.55 22.42
C LEU A 481 -38.37 7.88 21.66
N LYS A 482 -38.43 8.99 22.39
CA LYS A 482 -38.45 10.34 21.84
C LYS A 482 -37.02 10.86 21.62
N LEU A 483 -36.72 11.32 20.40
CA LEU A 483 -35.47 12.02 20.07
C LEU A 483 -35.76 13.46 19.63
N ASN A 484 -34.88 14.39 19.98
CA ASN A 484 -34.97 15.82 19.64
C ASN A 484 -33.59 16.49 19.78
N GLY A 485 -33.52 17.81 19.63
CA GLY A 485 -32.25 18.54 19.75
C GLY A 485 -31.51 18.42 21.10
N LEU A 486 -32.20 18.10 22.20
CA LEU A 486 -31.58 17.88 23.51
C LEU A 486 -31.09 16.44 23.69
N ASN A 487 -31.83 15.47 23.13
CA ASN A 487 -31.49 14.05 23.13
C ASN A 487 -31.45 13.54 21.68
N PRO A 488 -30.40 13.87 20.90
CA PRO A 488 -30.36 13.57 19.48
C PRO A 488 -29.98 12.12 19.17
N TYR A 489 -29.61 11.32 20.17
CA TYR A 489 -29.15 9.95 19.97
C TYR A 489 -30.00 8.93 20.71
N ALA A 490 -30.37 7.85 20.02
CA ALA A 490 -30.81 6.62 20.67
C ALA A 490 -29.69 5.57 20.62
N PRO A 491 -29.09 5.21 21.76
CA PRO A 491 -28.05 4.19 21.79
C PRO A 491 -28.64 2.81 21.52
N GLY A 492 -27.95 2.03 20.69
CA GLY A 492 -28.15 0.59 20.53
C GLY A 492 -26.99 -0.19 21.17
N PRO A 493 -26.57 -1.33 20.61
CA PRO A 493 -25.45 -2.09 21.14
C PRO A 493 -24.12 -1.34 21.02
N GLU A 494 -23.32 -1.41 22.08
CA GLU A 494 -21.90 -1.08 22.12
C GLU A 494 -21.15 -2.34 22.60
N ILE A 495 -20.44 -3.01 21.68
CA ILE A 495 -19.86 -4.33 21.95
C ILE A 495 -18.47 -4.47 21.30
N ALA A 496 -17.51 -5.00 22.05
CA ALA A 496 -16.18 -5.30 21.52
C ALA A 496 -16.25 -6.41 20.45
N TYR A 497 -15.36 -6.37 19.47
CA TYR A 497 -15.31 -7.39 18.42
C TYR A 497 -15.19 -8.81 18.98
N SER A 498 -14.36 -8.99 20.02
CA SER A 498 -14.17 -10.28 20.69
C SER A 498 -15.44 -10.85 21.33
N ASP A 499 -16.36 -9.98 21.74
CA ASP A 499 -17.64 -10.37 22.34
C ASP A 499 -18.76 -10.46 21.30
N LEU A 500 -18.53 -9.86 20.12
CA LEU A 500 -19.44 -9.88 18.98
C LEU A 500 -19.30 -11.18 18.18
N THR A 501 -18.08 -11.65 17.95
CA THR A 501 -17.86 -12.87 17.16
C THR A 501 -16.48 -13.48 17.41
N SER A 502 -16.39 -14.80 17.24
CA SER A 502 -15.11 -15.53 17.25
C SER A 502 -14.55 -15.81 15.85
N PHE A 503 -15.28 -15.42 14.79
CA PHE A 503 -14.89 -15.59 13.39
C PHE A 503 -14.11 -14.38 12.85
N ASP A 504 -13.59 -14.48 11.63
CA ASP A 504 -12.83 -13.39 10.98
C ASP A 504 -13.72 -12.20 10.59
N HIS A 505 -15.04 -12.39 10.55
CA HIS A 505 -16.03 -11.36 10.32
C HIS A 505 -17.41 -11.73 10.87
N ALA A 506 -18.28 -10.72 10.95
CA ALA A 506 -19.71 -10.90 11.13
C ALA A 506 -20.48 -9.90 10.26
N TRP A 507 -21.68 -10.28 9.85
CA TRP A 507 -22.64 -9.37 9.21
C TRP A 507 -23.61 -8.86 10.26
N ILE A 508 -23.85 -7.56 10.28
CA ILE A 508 -24.75 -6.88 11.20
C ILE A 508 -25.95 -6.40 10.40
N TYR A 509 -27.15 -6.78 10.82
CA TYR A 509 -28.37 -6.20 10.30
C TYR A 509 -28.93 -5.26 11.36
N ALA A 510 -29.03 -3.98 11.03
CA ALA A 510 -29.64 -2.99 11.91
C ALA A 510 -30.94 -2.51 11.29
N SER A 511 -32.01 -2.44 12.07
CA SER A 511 -33.30 -1.90 11.65
C SER A 511 -33.98 -1.11 12.76
N VAL A 512 -34.67 -0.04 12.40
CA VAL A 512 -35.46 0.77 13.33
C VAL A 512 -36.67 1.36 12.61
N GLU A 513 -37.79 1.46 13.32
CA GLU A 513 -38.94 2.23 12.86
C GLU A 513 -38.89 3.64 13.47
N VAL A 514 -39.07 4.64 12.62
CA VAL A 514 -39.01 6.06 12.97
C VAL A 514 -40.29 6.75 12.51
N PHE A 515 -40.98 7.40 13.43
CA PHE A 515 -42.12 8.26 13.14
C PHE A 515 -41.63 9.66 12.80
N ILE A 516 -41.96 10.13 11.61
CA ILE A 516 -41.61 11.47 11.12
C ILE A 516 -42.89 12.32 11.09
N PRO A 517 -43.03 13.36 11.94
CA PRO A 517 -44.21 14.21 11.91
C PRO A 517 -44.42 14.90 10.55
N GLU A 518 -45.67 15.18 10.16
CA GLU A 518 -45.97 15.91 8.90
C GLU A 518 -45.28 17.27 8.82
N SER A 519 -45.08 17.92 9.97
CA SER A 519 -44.41 19.22 10.09
C SER A 519 -42.88 19.13 10.09
N TYR A 520 -42.29 17.94 9.93
CA TYR A 520 -40.85 17.76 9.98
C TYR A 520 -40.17 18.48 8.80
N GLN A 521 -39.17 19.30 9.13
CA GLN A 521 -38.31 19.96 8.15
C GLN A 521 -36.85 19.69 8.46
N GLY A 522 -36.02 19.72 7.41
CA GLY A 522 -34.58 19.52 7.50
C GLY A 522 -34.15 18.09 7.21
N GLN A 523 -32.98 17.72 7.69
CA GLN A 523 -32.34 16.45 7.40
C GLN A 523 -32.99 15.29 8.16
N LEU A 524 -33.36 14.22 7.45
CA LEU A 524 -33.96 13.03 8.07
C LEU A 524 -32.98 12.33 9.04
N PRO A 525 -33.50 11.63 10.07
CA PRO A 525 -32.67 10.86 11.00
C PRO A 525 -31.90 9.75 10.28
N ARG A 526 -30.78 9.34 10.86
CA ARG A 526 -29.92 8.28 10.32
C ARG A 526 -29.81 7.12 11.30
N LEU A 527 -29.85 5.90 10.78
CA LEU A 527 -29.37 4.72 11.49
C LEU A 527 -27.89 4.55 11.17
N VAL A 528 -27.06 4.40 12.20
CA VAL A 528 -25.60 4.42 12.09
C VAL A 528 -25.01 3.13 12.64
N ALA A 529 -24.00 2.61 11.96
CA ALA A 529 -23.11 1.57 12.45
C ALA A 529 -21.65 1.98 12.18
N ALA A 530 -20.80 1.90 13.21
CA ALA A 530 -19.38 2.21 13.09
C ALA A 530 -18.56 1.40 14.09
N PHE A 531 -17.33 1.06 13.71
CA PHE A 531 -16.33 0.56 14.64
C PHE A 531 -15.53 1.72 15.23
N HIS A 532 -15.03 1.57 16.45
CA HIS A 532 -14.21 2.59 17.09
C HIS A 532 -12.87 2.03 17.53
N HIS A 533 -11.81 2.81 17.29
CA HIS A 533 -10.47 2.53 17.79
C HIS A 533 -10.02 3.71 18.65
N LYS A 534 -9.78 3.47 19.94
CA LYS A 534 -9.41 4.52 20.92
C LYS A 534 -10.38 5.71 20.94
N GLY A 535 -11.68 5.43 20.79
CA GLY A 535 -12.75 6.43 20.80
C GLY A 535 -13.06 7.07 19.44
N GLU A 536 -12.18 6.91 18.44
CA GLU A 536 -12.37 7.48 17.10
C GLU A 536 -13.05 6.47 16.17
N ALA A 537 -14.03 6.92 15.38
CA ALA A 537 -14.82 6.07 14.50
C ALA A 537 -14.06 5.71 13.20
N TYR A 538 -14.15 4.45 12.79
CA TYR A 538 -13.70 3.95 11.49
C TYR A 538 -14.71 2.97 10.90
N LYS A 539 -14.66 2.80 9.56
CA LYS A 539 -15.71 2.12 8.78
C LYS A 539 -17.11 2.58 9.20
N TYR A 540 -17.32 3.90 9.21
CA TYR A 540 -18.63 4.51 9.47
C TYR A 540 -19.57 4.23 8.29
N ARG A 541 -20.77 3.74 8.59
CA ARG A 541 -21.86 3.55 7.64
C ARG A 541 -23.15 4.07 8.26
N SER A 542 -23.96 4.73 7.43
CA SER A 542 -25.27 5.21 7.88
C SER A 542 -26.25 5.22 6.73
N GLU A 543 -27.50 4.95 7.04
CA GLU A 543 -28.61 5.01 6.09
C GLU A 543 -29.73 5.88 6.65
N THR A 544 -30.56 6.40 5.74
CA THR A 544 -31.74 7.22 6.06
C THR A 544 -32.92 6.78 5.20
N ILE A 545 -34.10 7.31 5.48
CA ILE A 545 -35.30 7.03 4.69
C ILE A 545 -35.10 7.68 3.31
N SER A 546 -35.33 6.93 2.23
CA SER A 546 -35.29 7.53 0.89
C SER A 546 -36.41 8.55 0.75
N PRO A 547 -36.16 9.76 0.20
CA PRO A 547 -37.19 10.79 0.02
C PRO A 547 -38.45 10.27 -0.68
N ASP A 548 -38.29 9.41 -1.69
CA ASP A 548 -39.40 8.84 -2.46
C ASP A 548 -40.27 7.85 -1.67
N SER A 549 -39.73 7.30 -0.58
CA SER A 549 -40.37 6.30 0.28
C SER A 549 -40.89 6.88 1.60
N LEU A 550 -40.63 8.17 1.86
CA LEU A 550 -41.00 8.83 3.09
C LEU A 550 -42.52 8.95 3.20
N LYS A 551 -43.07 8.51 4.34
CA LYS A 551 -44.46 8.71 4.74
C LYS A 551 -44.52 9.69 5.91
N PRO A 552 -44.74 10.99 5.67
CA PRO A 552 -44.94 11.96 6.75
C PRO A 552 -46.19 11.59 7.57
N GLY A 553 -46.13 11.83 8.88
CA GLY A 553 -47.20 11.47 9.80
C GLY A 553 -47.34 9.96 10.08
N ASP A 554 -46.39 9.14 9.62
CA ASP A 554 -46.43 7.68 9.76
C ASP A 554 -45.04 7.11 10.15
N TRP A 555 -45.03 5.82 10.48
CA TRP A 555 -43.83 5.04 10.78
C TRP A 555 -43.09 4.65 9.50
N ASN A 556 -41.78 4.91 9.49
CA ASN A 556 -40.88 4.63 8.38
C ASN A 556 -39.78 3.69 8.86
N THR A 557 -39.41 2.68 8.07
CA THR A 557 -38.33 1.76 8.44
C THR A 557 -37.01 2.21 7.83
N ILE A 558 -35.97 2.30 8.66
CA ILE A 558 -34.58 2.42 8.22
C ILE A 558 -33.90 1.09 8.52
N SER A 559 -33.25 0.49 7.52
CA SER A 559 -32.49 -0.74 7.74
C SER A 559 -31.32 -0.85 6.76
N PHE A 560 -30.25 -1.51 7.19
CA PHE A 560 -29.15 -1.88 6.30
C PHE A 560 -28.30 -3.02 6.88
N TYR A 561 -27.50 -3.61 6.01
CA TYR A 561 -26.46 -4.56 6.37
C TYR A 561 -25.11 -3.86 6.50
N TYR A 562 -24.35 -4.28 7.49
CA TYR A 562 -23.02 -3.77 7.79
C TYR A 562 -22.07 -4.95 7.99
N LEU A 563 -21.04 -5.05 7.16
CA LEU A 563 -20.00 -6.06 7.35
C LEU A 563 -18.97 -5.52 8.35
N THR A 564 -18.52 -6.31 9.31
CA THR A 564 -17.43 -5.87 10.19
C THR A 564 -16.16 -5.52 9.39
N PRO A 565 -15.37 -4.50 9.78
CA PRO A 565 -14.07 -4.23 9.17
C PRO A 565 -13.09 -5.36 9.47
N GLU A 566 -11.91 -5.31 8.86
CA GLU A 566 -10.75 -5.95 9.48
C GLU A 566 -10.38 -5.11 10.71
N VAL A 567 -10.79 -5.59 11.89
CA VAL A 567 -10.65 -4.83 13.12
C VAL A 567 -9.18 -4.62 13.47
N ARG A 568 -8.85 -3.40 13.91
CA ARG A 568 -7.47 -3.07 14.27
C ARG A 568 -7.04 -3.81 15.54
N THR A 569 -7.96 -3.98 16.47
CA THR A 569 -7.79 -4.87 17.63
C THR A 569 -9.12 -5.58 17.96
N PRO A 570 -9.09 -6.75 18.62
CA PRO A 570 -10.30 -7.42 19.09
C PRO A 570 -11.10 -6.61 20.12
N HIS A 571 -10.49 -5.59 20.73
CA HIS A 571 -11.13 -4.70 21.70
C HIS A 571 -11.81 -3.49 21.04
N ASP A 572 -11.61 -3.29 19.74
CA ASP A 572 -12.36 -2.29 19.00
C ASP A 572 -13.84 -2.66 19.03
N ASN A 573 -14.69 -1.66 19.22
CA ASN A 573 -16.09 -1.89 19.48
C ASN A 573 -17.00 -1.38 18.36
N LEU A 574 -17.99 -2.19 18.03
CA LEU A 574 -19.14 -1.82 17.21
C LEU A 574 -20.06 -0.94 18.05
N LYS A 575 -20.45 0.21 17.51
CA LYS A 575 -21.58 1.00 17.99
C LYS A 575 -22.65 1.07 16.92
N VAL A 576 -23.88 0.77 17.29
CA VAL A 576 -25.07 0.99 16.44
C VAL A 576 -26.01 1.94 17.17
N TYR A 577 -26.46 2.99 16.50
CA TYR A 577 -27.31 4.01 17.13
C TYR A 577 -28.15 4.77 16.09
N VAL A 578 -29.21 5.41 16.56
CA VAL A 578 -29.99 6.37 15.74
C VAL A 578 -29.52 7.77 16.04
N TRP A 579 -29.33 8.57 15.00
CA TRP A 579 -28.94 9.97 15.08
C TRP A 579 -30.00 10.87 14.47
N GLN A 580 -30.66 11.64 15.32
CA GLN A 580 -31.52 12.75 14.94
C GLN A 580 -30.67 13.99 14.70
N ARG A 581 -30.74 14.52 13.47
CA ARG A 581 -29.87 15.61 13.01
C ARG A 581 -30.49 16.99 13.21
N GLU A 582 -31.81 17.04 13.37
CA GLU A 582 -32.56 18.29 13.51
C GLU A 582 -33.12 18.45 14.94
N PRO A 583 -33.35 19.69 15.41
CA PRO A 583 -33.98 19.94 16.71
C PRO A 583 -35.39 19.36 16.84
N SER A 584 -36.06 19.14 15.70
CA SER A 584 -37.39 18.57 15.57
C SER A 584 -37.53 17.24 16.32
N THR A 585 -38.71 17.03 16.90
CA THR A 585 -39.01 15.79 17.63
C THR A 585 -39.36 14.67 16.66
N ILE A 586 -38.77 13.51 16.86
CA ILE A 586 -39.15 12.24 16.23
C ILE A 586 -39.37 11.18 17.31
N TYR A 587 -39.99 10.07 16.93
CA TYR A 587 -40.16 8.92 17.81
C TYR A 587 -39.60 7.67 17.15
N ILE A 588 -38.96 6.80 17.90
CA ILE A 588 -38.43 5.53 17.38
C ILE A 588 -38.97 4.34 18.16
N ARG A 589 -39.14 3.21 17.46
CA ARG A 589 -39.51 1.91 18.03
C ARG A 589 -38.89 0.75 17.25
N ASN A 590 -39.06 -0.47 17.72
CA ASN A 590 -38.58 -1.70 17.05
C ASN A 590 -37.10 -1.62 16.65
N PHE A 591 -36.25 -0.98 17.46
CA PHE A 591 -34.82 -0.93 17.21
C PHE A 591 -34.25 -2.33 17.48
N ASN A 592 -33.84 -2.99 16.41
CA ASN A 592 -33.34 -4.36 16.38
C ASN A 592 -31.96 -4.39 15.73
N VAL A 593 -31.05 -5.15 16.33
CA VAL A 593 -29.74 -5.43 15.75
C VAL A 593 -29.51 -6.93 15.81
N GLU A 594 -29.28 -7.52 14.65
CA GLU A 594 -28.97 -8.93 14.48
C GLU A 594 -27.51 -9.10 14.05
N VAL A 595 -26.91 -10.21 14.47
CA VAL A 595 -25.57 -10.63 14.06
C VAL A 595 -25.71 -11.93 13.28
N TRP A 596 -25.00 -11.99 12.16
CA TRP A 596 -24.95 -13.11 11.26
C TRP A 596 -23.50 -13.63 11.22
N GLU A 597 -23.28 -14.81 11.76
CA GLU A 597 -21.96 -15.45 11.90
C GLU A 597 -21.87 -16.67 10.98
N THR A 598 -20.66 -17.01 10.53
CA THR A 598 -20.43 -18.15 9.64
C THR A 598 -20.90 -19.45 10.30
N LYS A 599 -21.58 -20.31 9.54
CA LYS A 599 -21.92 -21.68 9.98
C LYS A 599 -20.66 -22.47 10.30
N LYS A 600 -20.70 -23.25 11.37
CA LYS A 600 -19.60 -24.16 11.73
C LYS A 600 -19.56 -25.39 10.85
#